data_AF-A0AAJ1TYX5-F1
#
_entry.id   AF-A0AAJ1TYX5-F1
#
_cell.length_a   1.000
_cell.length_b   1.000
_cell.length_c   1.000
_cell.angle_alpha   90.00
_cell.angle_beta   90.00
_cell.angle_gamma   90.00
#
_symmetry.space_group_name_H-M   'P 1'
#
loop_
_entity.id
_entity.type
_entity.pdbx_description
1 polymer ?
#
loop_
_entity_poly.entity_id
_entity_poly.type
_entity_poly.pdbx_seq_one_letter_code
_entity_poly.pdbx_strand_id
1 'polypeptide(L)'
;MRLRHSSIARRYIYGLRTAPQSDLEDTRPLFEAHRAGNSPDPVDTQWVDLAALGASDTRALDLRMLDLLSRLGMDEDLYRFGLTATSRCEGTPLGERMIAARRHLHRRLVATGKTDLVLPFDLEEYNQRATVAENLLFGVPTDPALVGQRLASEPRFRAVLAEHGLLRDLDRLGVAVARTLVEISRGLPPGHALFRCLPVIDQEALPEIERRLAVLGDRALPDRPGDDVFLTLALSYIEPSHRLGLLDRPLCRRIVGARGPLQTRLHSGGKPDIAPFDPGRINMRSSMLDNLLFGRIDTTQMNAEVDIQEHVRAAVRHFGLEGDVRVRGLDYGVGNRGRLLTVRQQASIELARAVLRQPDLLVLDGTLRHLEDCAGVIEALTSGPLAPESLLVVTDTAEEAALLPVQVTVERSGAVHIAQASSPVVLA
;
A
#
# COMPACT_ATOMS: atom_id res chain seq x y z
N MET A 1 -10.40 -12.18 13.29
CA MET A 1 -9.18 -11.40 12.97
C MET A 1 -8.62 -11.93 11.64
N ARG A 2 -8.93 -11.30 10.48
CA ARG A 2 -8.49 -11.84 9.17
C ARG A 2 -6.95 -11.89 9.12
N LEU A 3 -6.44 -13.06 8.80
CA LEU A 3 -5.05 -13.44 8.93
C LEU A 3 -4.10 -12.51 8.14
N ARG A 4 -3.27 -11.77 8.88
CA ARG A 4 -2.21 -10.86 8.40
C ARG A 4 -1.01 -11.62 7.81
N HIS A 5 -1.18 -12.55 6.87
CA HIS A 5 -0.13 -13.52 6.52
C HIS A 5 1.16 -12.94 5.91
N SER A 6 1.21 -11.65 5.54
CA SER A 6 2.33 -11.07 4.78
C SER A 6 2.70 -9.62 5.17
N SER A 7 2.44 -9.16 6.40
CA SER A 7 2.85 -7.80 6.82
C SER A 7 4.28 -7.72 7.38
N ILE A 8 4.87 -6.52 7.43
CA ILE A 8 6.14 -6.26 8.15
C ILE A 8 6.01 -6.74 9.60
N ALA A 9 4.96 -6.33 10.31
CA ALA A 9 4.76 -6.68 11.72
C ALA A 9 4.77 -8.20 11.97
N ARG A 10 4.13 -8.99 11.10
CA ARG A 10 4.11 -10.44 11.27
C ARG A 10 5.48 -11.06 10.99
N ARG A 11 6.26 -10.52 10.05
CA ARG A 11 7.61 -11.00 9.76
C ARG A 11 8.55 -10.88 10.96
N TYR A 12 8.43 -9.79 11.70
CA TYR A 12 9.11 -9.58 12.98
C TYR A 12 8.72 -10.64 13.99
N ILE A 13 7.41 -10.78 14.20
CA ILE A 13 6.86 -11.55 15.30
C ILE A 13 6.92 -13.07 15.06
N TYR A 14 6.94 -13.52 13.81
CA TYR A 14 6.91 -14.95 13.48
C TYR A 14 8.02 -15.73 14.19
N GLY A 15 9.22 -15.13 14.25
CA GLY A 15 10.38 -15.73 14.91
C GLY A 15 10.35 -15.71 16.43
N LEU A 16 9.35 -15.07 17.05
CA LEU A 16 9.14 -14.92 18.49
C LEU A 16 7.96 -15.77 18.99
N ARG A 17 7.30 -16.52 18.09
CA ARG A 17 6.20 -17.42 18.45
C ARG A 17 6.76 -18.74 18.97
N THR A 18 6.99 -18.82 20.27
CA THR A 18 7.59 -19.99 20.93
C THR A 18 6.53 -20.92 21.53
N ALA A 19 5.53 -20.36 22.21
CA ALA A 19 4.43 -21.11 22.83
C ALA A 19 3.18 -20.23 23.02
N PRO A 20 1.97 -20.82 23.04
CA PRO A 20 0.76 -20.10 23.42
C PRO A 20 0.89 -19.55 24.86
N GLN A 21 0.50 -18.29 25.06
CA GLN A 21 0.63 -17.55 26.33
C GLN A 21 -0.64 -17.59 27.19
N SER A 22 -1.70 -18.21 26.68
CA SER A 22 -2.98 -18.37 27.37
C SER A 22 -3.26 -19.85 27.58
N ASP A 23 -3.87 -20.18 28.71
CA ASP A 23 -4.27 -21.54 29.02
C ASP A 23 -5.21 -22.12 27.95
N LEU A 24 -5.07 -23.42 27.74
CA LEU A 24 -5.92 -24.18 26.83
C LEU A 24 -7.31 -24.28 27.45
N GLU A 25 -8.28 -23.57 26.88
CA GLU A 25 -9.68 -23.88 27.19
C GLU A 25 -10.02 -25.26 26.61
N ASP A 26 -10.64 -26.11 27.44
CA ASP A 26 -11.11 -27.46 27.10
C ASP A 26 -12.23 -27.38 26.05
N THR A 27 -11.82 -27.21 24.80
CA THR A 27 -12.68 -26.95 23.67
C THR A 27 -12.72 -28.17 22.75
N ARG A 28 -13.84 -28.36 22.07
CA ARG A 28 -14.01 -29.46 21.09
C ARG A 28 -12.87 -29.57 20.04
N PRO A 29 -12.30 -28.46 19.52
CA PRO A 29 -11.13 -28.52 18.62
C PRO A 29 -9.89 -29.14 19.27
N LEU A 30 -9.67 -28.95 20.58
CA LEU A 30 -8.57 -29.55 21.33
C LEU A 30 -8.70 -31.08 21.37
N PHE A 31 -9.90 -31.58 21.66
CA PHE A 31 -10.21 -33.01 21.63
C PHE A 31 -10.04 -33.61 20.24
N GLU A 32 -10.48 -32.90 19.19
CA GLU A 32 -10.30 -33.34 17.80
C GLU A 32 -8.82 -33.34 17.38
N ALA A 33 -8.04 -32.34 17.80
CA ALA A 33 -6.60 -32.28 17.57
C ALA A 33 -5.87 -33.48 18.21
N HIS A 34 -6.16 -33.77 19.49
CA HIS A 34 -5.61 -34.93 20.18
C HIS A 34 -5.97 -36.25 19.50
N ARG A 35 -7.23 -36.42 19.07
CA ARG A 35 -7.67 -37.64 18.38
C ARG A 35 -7.04 -37.83 17.00
N ALA A 36 -6.73 -36.73 16.31
CA ALA A 36 -6.10 -36.74 15.00
C ALA A 36 -4.56 -36.78 15.05
N GLY A 37 -3.95 -36.69 16.24
CA GLY A 37 -2.49 -36.59 16.40
C GLY A 37 -1.91 -35.23 15.96
N ASN A 38 -2.74 -34.19 15.90
CA ASN A 38 -2.31 -32.82 15.61
C ASN A 38 -1.83 -32.11 16.90
N SER A 39 -1.09 -31.01 16.75
CA SER A 39 -0.74 -30.17 17.90
C SER A 39 -2.03 -29.63 18.58
N PRO A 40 -2.12 -29.70 19.91
CA PRO A 40 -3.24 -29.13 20.67
C PRO A 40 -3.13 -27.61 20.86
N ASP A 41 -2.03 -26.98 20.41
CA ASP A 41 -1.79 -25.56 20.65
C ASP A 41 -2.74 -24.68 19.81
N PRO A 42 -3.49 -23.77 20.44
CA PRO A 42 -4.49 -22.96 19.76
C PRO A 42 -3.80 -21.90 18.90
N VAL A 43 -4.14 -21.85 17.62
CA VAL A 43 -3.54 -20.91 16.66
C VAL A 43 -4.00 -19.46 16.87
N ASP A 44 -5.18 -19.28 17.46
CA ASP A 44 -5.85 -17.98 17.62
C ASP A 44 -5.64 -17.32 19.00
N THR A 45 -4.52 -17.63 19.67
CA THR A 45 -4.13 -17.01 20.94
C THR A 45 -2.93 -16.08 20.80
N GLN A 46 -2.47 -15.50 21.90
CA GLN A 46 -1.20 -14.77 21.93
C GLN A 46 -0.05 -15.78 21.99
N TRP A 47 0.89 -15.70 21.05
CA TRP A 47 2.05 -16.61 20.95
C TRP A 47 3.38 -15.91 21.28
N VAL A 48 3.33 -14.62 21.60
CA VAL A 48 4.50 -13.80 21.86
C VAL A 48 4.50 -13.47 23.33
N ASP A 49 5.59 -13.83 24.01
CA ASP A 49 5.86 -13.35 25.35
C ASP A 49 6.27 -11.87 25.27
N LEU A 50 5.29 -10.99 25.51
CA LEU A 50 5.51 -9.55 25.47
C LEU A 50 6.37 -9.09 26.66
N ALA A 51 6.25 -9.77 27.81
CA ALA A 51 7.00 -9.42 29.01
C ALA A 51 8.51 -9.68 28.81
N ALA A 52 8.88 -10.81 28.20
CA ALA A 52 10.25 -11.11 27.80
C ALA A 52 10.83 -10.07 26.81
N LEU A 53 9.96 -9.40 26.03
CA LEU A 53 10.35 -8.32 25.11
C LEU A 53 10.30 -6.93 25.75
N GLY A 54 10.01 -6.83 27.05
CA GLY A 54 9.85 -5.57 27.77
C GLY A 54 8.64 -4.74 27.31
N ALA A 55 7.63 -5.38 26.71
CA ALA A 55 6.41 -4.74 26.22
C ALA A 55 5.22 -5.06 27.13
N SER A 56 4.47 -4.03 27.54
CA SER A 56 3.26 -4.20 28.35
C SER A 56 2.06 -4.67 27.54
N ASP A 57 2.01 -4.31 26.25
CA ASP A 57 0.95 -4.66 25.32
C ASP A 57 1.46 -4.68 23.86
N THR A 58 0.57 -4.99 22.91
CA THR A 58 0.91 -5.01 21.47
C THR A 58 1.33 -3.63 20.96
N ARG A 59 0.81 -2.54 21.54
CA ARG A 59 1.16 -1.18 21.13
C ARG A 59 2.58 -0.83 21.55
N ALA A 60 2.99 -1.22 22.75
CA ALA A 60 4.36 -1.08 23.24
C ALA A 60 5.33 -1.87 22.35
N LEU A 61 4.94 -3.08 21.92
CA LEU A 61 5.73 -3.85 20.95
C LEU A 61 5.83 -3.14 19.59
N ASP A 62 4.72 -2.62 19.04
CA ASP A 62 4.71 -1.88 17.78
C ASP A 62 5.63 -0.65 17.83
N LEU A 63 5.59 0.11 18.94
CA LEU A 63 6.48 1.26 19.15
C LEU A 63 7.94 0.85 19.25
N ARG A 64 8.24 -0.29 19.85
CA ARG A 64 9.60 -0.83 19.97
C ARG A 64 10.14 -1.30 18.63
N MET A 65 9.30 -1.97 17.84
CA MET A 65 9.63 -2.34 16.46
C MET A 65 9.85 -1.12 15.59
N LEU A 66 9.04 -0.08 15.78
CA LEU A 66 9.18 1.20 15.10
C LEU A 66 10.54 1.84 15.41
N ASP A 67 10.90 1.93 16.69
CA ASP A 67 12.17 2.51 17.14
C ASP A 67 13.38 1.80 16.52
N LEU A 68 13.42 0.46 16.60
CA LEU A 68 14.49 -0.35 16.00
C LEU A 68 14.61 -0.12 14.49
N LEU A 69 13.49 -0.13 13.78
CA LEU A 69 13.48 0.13 12.34
C LEU A 69 13.95 1.53 11.98
N SER A 70 13.57 2.51 12.79
CA SER A 70 13.96 3.90 12.60
C SER A 70 15.48 4.04 12.72
N ARG A 71 16.07 3.44 13.77
CA ARG A 71 17.52 3.37 13.97
C ARG A 71 18.27 2.64 12.85
N LEU A 72 17.60 1.74 12.12
CA LEU A 72 18.13 1.04 10.94
C LEU A 72 17.81 1.76 9.61
N GLY A 73 17.44 3.05 9.65
CA GLY A 73 17.23 3.87 8.46
C GLY A 73 15.95 3.55 7.68
N MET A 74 14.92 3.02 8.36
CA MET A 74 13.61 2.74 7.74
C MET A 74 12.53 3.79 8.08
N ASP A 75 12.86 4.93 8.69
CA ASP A 75 11.87 5.99 9.00
C ASP A 75 11.06 6.42 7.77
N GLU A 76 11.74 6.79 6.69
CA GLU A 76 11.11 7.25 5.45
C GLU A 76 10.29 6.13 4.77
N ASP A 77 10.78 4.89 4.85
CA ASP A 77 10.05 3.74 4.34
C ASP A 77 8.77 3.50 5.13
N LEU A 78 8.85 3.49 6.46
CA LEU A 78 7.72 3.29 7.35
C LEU A 78 6.68 4.41 7.19
N TYR A 79 7.14 5.65 7.01
CA TYR A 79 6.27 6.77 6.71
C TYR A 79 5.51 6.56 5.40
N ARG A 80 6.22 6.25 4.30
CA ARG A 80 5.63 5.98 2.98
C ARG A 80 4.68 4.79 3.02
N PHE A 81 5.09 3.69 3.64
CA PHE A 81 4.27 2.50 3.86
C PHE A 81 3.00 2.84 4.64
N GLY A 82 3.15 3.63 5.71
CA GLY A 82 2.05 4.13 6.53
C GLY A 82 1.01 4.91 5.74
N LEU A 83 1.47 5.83 4.88
CA LEU A 83 0.59 6.60 4.02
C LEU A 83 -0.25 5.71 3.08
N THR A 84 0.32 4.61 2.59
CA THR A 84 -0.40 3.65 1.73
C THR A 84 -1.29 2.67 2.50
N ALA A 85 -1.12 2.54 3.81
CA ALA A 85 -1.90 1.63 4.64
C ALA A 85 -3.35 2.11 4.79
N THR A 86 -4.30 1.18 4.89
CA THR A 86 -5.71 1.50 5.13
C THR A 86 -5.90 2.28 6.44
N SER A 87 -6.73 3.32 6.47
CA SER A 87 -6.74 4.26 7.61
C SER A 87 -7.26 3.69 8.93
N ARG A 88 -8.21 2.73 8.92
CA ARG A 88 -8.77 2.02 10.11
C ARG A 88 -8.91 2.85 11.40
N CYS A 89 -9.27 4.12 11.30
CA CYS A 89 -9.30 5.06 12.43
C CYS A 89 -10.60 5.88 12.51
N GLU A 90 -11.64 5.48 11.77
CA GLU A 90 -12.95 6.14 11.82
C GLU A 90 -13.53 6.12 13.24
N GLY A 91 -14.08 7.26 13.69
CA GLY A 91 -14.65 7.40 15.02
C GLY A 91 -13.63 7.40 16.17
N THR A 92 -12.35 7.57 15.88
CA THR A 92 -11.28 7.65 16.89
C THR A 92 -10.66 9.05 16.93
N PRO A 93 -9.95 9.43 18.02
CA PRO A 93 -9.21 10.69 18.06
C PRO A 93 -8.18 10.85 16.93
N LEU A 94 -7.61 9.74 16.44
CA LEU A 94 -6.74 9.75 15.27
C LEU A 94 -7.52 10.13 14.00
N GLY A 95 -8.72 9.57 13.81
CA GLY A 95 -9.59 9.90 12.68
C GLY A 95 -9.99 11.37 12.66
N GLU A 96 -10.33 11.94 13.82
CA GLU A 96 -10.64 13.36 13.95
C GLU A 96 -9.46 14.25 13.55
N ARG A 97 -8.24 13.93 14.04
CA ARG A 97 -7.02 14.63 13.64
C ARG A 97 -6.73 14.48 12.15
N MET A 98 -6.97 13.32 11.55
CA MET A 98 -6.82 13.11 10.10
C MET A 98 -7.81 13.94 9.28
N ILE A 99 -9.07 14.04 9.70
CA ILE A 99 -10.06 14.91 9.04
C ILE A 99 -9.65 16.39 9.18
N ALA A 100 -9.15 16.80 10.35
CA ALA A 100 -8.63 18.15 10.55
C ALA A 100 -7.40 18.43 9.65
N ALA A 101 -6.49 17.45 9.52
CA ALA A 101 -5.34 17.50 8.61
C ALA A 101 -5.75 17.61 7.14
N ARG A 102 -6.75 16.85 6.70
CA ARG A 102 -7.36 16.97 5.35
C ARG A 102 -7.83 18.41 5.09
N ARG A 103 -8.65 18.97 5.99
CA ARG A 103 -9.15 20.35 5.86
C ARG A 103 -8.03 21.39 5.85
N HIS A 104 -6.98 21.17 6.64
CA HIS A 104 -5.81 22.04 6.65
C HIS A 104 -5.02 21.94 5.35
N LEU A 105 -4.76 20.73 4.86
CA LEU A 105 -4.06 20.47 3.61
C LEU A 105 -4.76 21.18 2.45
N HIS A 106 -6.07 21.02 2.31
CA HIS A 106 -6.84 21.68 1.26
C HIS A 106 -6.74 23.21 1.35
N ARG A 107 -6.90 23.79 2.55
CA ARG A 107 -6.71 25.24 2.76
C ARG A 107 -5.31 25.72 2.40
N ARG A 108 -4.27 24.93 2.70
CA ARG A 108 -2.88 25.24 2.34
C ARG A 108 -2.65 25.22 0.84
N LEU A 109 -3.21 24.24 0.14
CA LEU A 109 -3.14 24.17 -1.33
C LEU A 109 -3.82 25.39 -1.97
N VAL A 110 -5.00 25.78 -1.46
CA VAL A 110 -5.67 27.03 -1.88
C VAL A 110 -4.81 28.26 -1.62
N ALA A 111 -4.31 28.43 -0.40
CA ALA A 111 -3.53 29.60 -0.01
C ALA A 111 -2.20 29.74 -0.76
N THR A 112 -1.65 28.65 -1.27
CA THR A 112 -0.39 28.63 -2.03
C THR A 112 -0.59 28.65 -3.54
N GLY A 113 -1.84 28.79 -4.03
CA GLY A 113 -2.15 28.76 -5.46
C GLY A 113 -1.91 27.41 -6.12
N LYS A 114 -1.88 26.33 -5.32
CA LYS A 114 -1.60 24.94 -5.74
C LYS A 114 -2.87 24.08 -5.71
N THR A 115 -4.04 24.68 -5.95
CA THR A 115 -5.33 23.96 -5.98
C THR A 115 -5.36 22.87 -7.02
N ASP A 116 -4.65 23.07 -8.12
CA ASP A 116 -4.70 22.14 -9.25
C ASP A 116 -3.87 20.88 -9.01
N LEU A 117 -3.03 20.84 -7.96
CA LEU A 117 -2.26 19.63 -7.61
C LEU A 117 -3.15 18.47 -7.19
N VAL A 118 -4.30 18.74 -6.57
CA VAL A 118 -5.26 17.73 -6.12
C VAL A 118 -6.65 18.21 -6.47
N LEU A 119 -7.30 17.52 -7.40
CA LEU A 119 -8.72 17.75 -7.67
C LEU A 119 -9.53 17.02 -6.59
N PRO A 120 -10.25 17.75 -5.71
CA PRO A 120 -10.99 17.14 -4.62
C PRO A 120 -12.15 16.28 -5.14
N PHE A 121 -12.58 15.31 -4.35
CA PHE A 121 -13.86 14.67 -4.58
C PHE A 121 -15.00 15.58 -4.11
N ASP A 122 -15.94 15.82 -5.01
CA ASP A 122 -17.14 16.62 -4.75
C ASP A 122 -18.37 15.80 -5.19
N LEU A 123 -19.42 15.82 -4.37
CA LEU A 123 -20.63 15.03 -4.61
C LEU A 123 -21.40 15.49 -5.86
N GLU A 124 -21.31 16.77 -6.20
CA GLU A 124 -22.06 17.41 -7.29
C GLU A 124 -21.21 17.67 -8.53
N GLU A 125 -19.88 17.56 -8.43
CA GLU A 125 -18.97 17.77 -9.54
C GLU A 125 -18.27 16.49 -10.04
N TYR A 126 -18.00 16.47 -11.34
CA TYR A 126 -17.21 15.41 -11.98
C TYR A 126 -15.73 15.65 -11.73
N ASN A 127 -15.03 14.68 -11.14
CA ASN A 127 -13.60 14.77 -10.92
C ASN A 127 -12.84 14.33 -12.18
N GLN A 128 -12.18 15.27 -12.85
CA GLN A 128 -11.49 15.03 -14.12
C GLN A 128 -10.22 14.18 -14.00
N ARG A 129 -9.67 14.01 -12.79
CA ARG A 129 -8.50 13.15 -12.53
C ARG A 129 -8.88 11.77 -12.01
N ALA A 130 -10.17 11.51 -11.80
CA ALA A 130 -10.69 10.20 -11.46
C ALA A 130 -11.22 9.48 -12.70
N THR A 131 -11.19 8.16 -12.67
CA THR A 131 -11.80 7.33 -13.72
C THR A 131 -13.30 7.56 -13.82
N VAL A 132 -13.90 7.21 -14.95
CA VAL A 132 -15.37 7.19 -15.09
C VAL A 132 -16.01 6.28 -14.04
N ALA A 133 -15.39 5.13 -13.73
CA ALA A 133 -15.85 4.21 -12.69
C ALA A 133 -15.87 4.88 -11.30
N GLU A 134 -14.80 5.55 -10.90
CA GLU A 134 -14.73 6.26 -9.62
C GLU A 134 -15.75 7.40 -9.55
N ASN A 135 -15.97 8.10 -10.66
CA ASN A 135 -17.00 9.13 -10.74
C ASN A 135 -18.42 8.55 -10.63
N LEU A 136 -18.68 7.37 -11.19
CA LEU A 136 -19.98 6.68 -11.08
C LEU A 136 -20.23 6.13 -9.67
N LEU A 137 -19.24 5.44 -9.10
CA LEU A 137 -19.38 4.79 -7.80
C LEU A 137 -19.32 5.79 -6.64
N PHE A 138 -18.48 6.83 -6.76
CA PHE A 138 -18.25 7.86 -5.76
C PHE A 138 -18.01 7.28 -4.34
N GLY A 139 -17.09 6.32 -4.28
CA GLY A 139 -16.74 5.61 -3.06
C GLY A 139 -15.82 4.43 -3.35
N VAL A 140 -15.45 3.71 -2.30
CA VAL A 140 -14.59 2.53 -2.40
C VAL A 140 -15.42 1.26 -2.34
N PRO A 141 -15.41 0.41 -3.39
CA PRO A 141 -16.08 -0.89 -3.36
C PRO A 141 -15.70 -1.76 -2.16
N THR A 142 -16.71 -2.33 -1.51
CA THR A 142 -16.56 -3.37 -0.48
C THR A 142 -16.66 -4.77 -1.05
N ASP A 143 -17.40 -4.93 -2.15
CA ASP A 143 -17.57 -6.18 -2.88
C ASP A 143 -16.52 -6.31 -4.01
N PRO A 144 -15.74 -7.41 -4.07
CA PRO A 144 -14.84 -7.70 -5.19
C PRO A 144 -15.50 -7.78 -6.58
N ALA A 145 -16.83 -7.92 -6.66
CA ALA A 145 -17.57 -7.87 -7.93
C ALA A 145 -17.60 -6.47 -8.54
N LEU A 146 -17.36 -5.41 -7.76
CA LEU A 146 -17.45 -4.02 -8.18
C LEU A 146 -16.10 -3.39 -8.54
N VAL A 147 -15.12 -4.20 -8.95
CA VAL A 147 -13.75 -3.76 -9.26
C VAL A 147 -13.30 -4.28 -10.63
N GLY A 148 -12.64 -3.41 -11.40
CA GLY A 148 -12.06 -3.75 -12.70
C GLY A 148 -13.09 -4.27 -13.69
N GLN A 149 -12.73 -5.29 -14.47
CA GLN A 149 -13.60 -5.91 -15.49
C GLN A 149 -14.93 -6.43 -14.92
N ARG A 150 -14.96 -6.87 -13.65
CA ARG A 150 -16.17 -7.43 -13.03
C ARG A 150 -17.27 -6.39 -12.86
N LEU A 151 -16.90 -5.11 -12.67
CA LEU A 151 -17.85 -4.01 -12.58
C LEU A 151 -18.65 -3.86 -13.87
N ALA A 152 -18.00 -4.00 -15.03
CA ALA A 152 -18.66 -3.87 -16.34
C ALA A 152 -19.74 -4.94 -16.55
N SER A 153 -19.55 -6.14 -15.99
CA SER A 153 -20.51 -7.25 -16.10
C SER A 153 -21.54 -7.29 -14.95
N GLU A 154 -21.42 -6.43 -13.92
CA GLU A 154 -22.28 -6.51 -12.73
C GLU A 154 -23.74 -6.12 -13.06
N PRO A 155 -24.73 -7.00 -12.81
CA PRO A 155 -26.10 -6.77 -13.29
C PRO A 155 -26.81 -5.56 -12.71
N ARG A 156 -26.62 -5.26 -11.42
CA ARG A 156 -27.27 -4.13 -10.73
C ARG A 156 -26.70 -2.81 -11.22
N PHE A 157 -25.38 -2.72 -11.39
CA PHE A 157 -24.68 -1.60 -11.97
C PHE A 157 -25.18 -1.30 -13.38
N ARG A 158 -25.23 -2.31 -14.25
CA ARG A 158 -25.72 -2.17 -15.63
C ARG A 158 -27.19 -1.77 -15.69
N ALA A 159 -28.03 -2.30 -14.79
CA ALA A 159 -29.44 -1.92 -14.72
C ALA A 159 -29.59 -0.41 -14.46
N VAL A 160 -28.84 0.14 -13.51
CA VAL A 160 -28.86 1.59 -13.23
C VAL A 160 -28.34 2.39 -14.42
N LEU A 161 -27.24 1.96 -15.05
CA LEU A 161 -26.76 2.63 -16.26
C LEU A 161 -27.77 2.59 -17.41
N ALA A 162 -28.51 1.50 -17.57
CA ALA A 162 -29.56 1.38 -18.58
C ALA A 162 -30.74 2.33 -18.27
N GLU A 163 -31.22 2.34 -17.02
CA GLU A 163 -32.30 3.21 -16.54
C GLU A 163 -31.97 4.70 -16.75
N HIS A 164 -30.69 5.09 -16.69
CA HIS A 164 -30.22 6.46 -16.88
C HIS A 164 -29.68 6.74 -18.30
N GLY A 165 -29.88 5.80 -19.23
CA GLY A 165 -29.46 5.90 -20.62
C GLY A 165 -27.94 5.99 -20.84
N LEU A 166 -27.13 5.65 -19.84
CA LEU A 166 -25.67 5.80 -19.86
C LEU A 166 -24.95 4.68 -20.61
N LEU A 167 -25.54 3.49 -20.74
CA LEU A 167 -24.86 2.36 -21.39
C LEU A 167 -24.41 2.67 -22.82
N ARG A 168 -25.27 3.30 -23.63
CA ARG A 168 -24.93 3.64 -25.01
C ARG A 168 -23.84 4.70 -25.09
N ASP A 169 -23.82 5.66 -24.18
CA ASP A 169 -22.79 6.71 -24.16
C ASP A 169 -21.44 6.12 -23.76
N LEU A 170 -21.44 5.23 -22.77
CA LEU A 170 -20.24 4.51 -22.35
C LEU A 170 -19.76 3.52 -23.42
N ASP A 171 -20.64 2.89 -24.18
CA ASP A 171 -20.22 2.10 -25.35
C ASP A 171 -19.53 2.97 -26.40
N ARG A 172 -20.07 4.16 -26.72
CA ARG A 172 -19.41 5.08 -27.69
C ARG A 172 -18.02 5.45 -27.20
N LEU A 173 -17.91 5.82 -25.92
CA LEU A 173 -16.65 6.15 -25.27
C LEU A 173 -15.68 4.96 -25.35
N GLY A 174 -16.13 3.76 -24.98
CA GLY A 174 -15.33 2.55 -24.98
C GLY A 174 -14.84 2.11 -26.37
N VAL A 175 -15.71 2.19 -27.38
CA VAL A 175 -15.34 1.91 -28.78
C VAL A 175 -14.31 2.91 -29.29
N ALA A 176 -14.47 4.20 -28.98
CA ALA A 176 -13.50 5.22 -29.36
C ALA A 176 -12.13 4.98 -28.71
N VAL A 177 -12.10 4.70 -27.40
CA VAL A 177 -10.88 4.32 -26.68
C VAL A 177 -10.24 3.07 -27.28
N ALA A 178 -11.03 2.04 -27.58
CA ALA A 178 -10.55 0.79 -28.19
C ALA A 178 -9.88 1.05 -29.55
N ARG A 179 -10.51 1.83 -30.42
CA ARG A 179 -9.99 2.16 -31.75
C ARG A 179 -8.66 2.91 -31.65
N THR A 180 -8.59 3.92 -30.78
CA THR A 180 -7.35 4.67 -30.57
C THR A 180 -6.24 3.80 -30.00
N LEU A 181 -6.55 2.89 -29.07
CA LEU A 181 -5.55 1.99 -28.51
C LEU A 181 -4.97 1.03 -29.56
N VAL A 182 -5.84 0.42 -30.39
CA VAL A 182 -5.40 -0.47 -31.48
C VAL A 182 -4.64 0.31 -32.56
N GLU A 183 -5.00 1.56 -32.81
CA GLU A 183 -4.27 2.42 -33.74
C GLU A 183 -2.86 2.74 -33.23
N ILE A 184 -2.72 3.13 -31.97
CA ILE A 184 -1.43 3.47 -31.35
C ILE A 184 -0.53 2.24 -31.19
N SER A 185 -1.11 1.06 -30.96
CA SER A 185 -0.34 -0.18 -30.79
C SER A 185 0.26 -0.70 -32.10
N ARG A 186 -0.32 -0.36 -33.26
CA ARG A 186 0.20 -0.77 -34.56
C ARG A 186 1.59 -0.18 -34.77
N GLY A 187 2.60 -1.05 -34.73
CA GLY A 187 4.00 -0.68 -34.94
C GLY A 187 4.81 -0.49 -33.66
N LEU A 188 4.23 -0.69 -32.48
CA LEU A 188 4.97 -0.69 -31.22
C LEU A 188 5.37 -2.12 -30.81
N PRO A 189 6.62 -2.35 -30.34
CA PRO A 189 7.01 -3.64 -29.82
C PRO A 189 6.31 -3.93 -28.47
N PRO A 190 6.18 -5.21 -28.07
CA PRO A 190 5.75 -5.59 -26.73
C PRO A 190 6.59 -4.88 -25.65
N GLY A 191 5.96 -4.52 -24.53
CA GLY A 191 6.61 -3.78 -23.44
C GLY A 191 6.95 -2.29 -23.69
N HIS A 192 6.48 -1.69 -24.79
CA HIS A 192 6.77 -0.28 -25.09
C HIS A 192 6.26 0.70 -24.00
N ALA A 193 7.03 1.76 -23.73
CA ALA A 193 6.78 2.73 -22.67
C ALA A 193 5.40 3.43 -22.75
N LEU A 194 4.84 3.59 -23.96
CA LEU A 194 3.53 4.20 -24.18
C LEU A 194 2.37 3.38 -23.57
N PHE A 195 2.49 2.06 -23.48
CA PHE A 195 1.48 1.22 -22.81
C PHE A 195 1.43 1.46 -21.30
N ARG A 196 2.52 1.98 -20.70
CA ARG A 196 2.53 2.38 -19.29
C ARG A 196 1.75 3.67 -19.03
N CYS A 197 1.57 4.52 -20.05
CA CYS A 197 0.81 5.77 -19.96
C CYS A 197 -0.69 5.57 -20.21
N LEU A 198 -1.10 4.39 -20.68
CA LEU A 198 -2.49 3.98 -20.91
C LEU A 198 -2.84 2.84 -19.96
N PRO A 199 -2.97 3.08 -18.64
CA PRO A 199 -3.24 2.03 -17.64
C PRO A 199 -4.60 1.35 -17.80
N VAL A 200 -5.37 1.71 -18.83
CA VAL A 200 -6.70 1.20 -19.13
C VAL A 200 -6.66 -0.31 -19.41
N ILE A 201 -5.54 -0.86 -19.91
CA ILE A 201 -5.48 -2.28 -20.31
C ILE A 201 -4.06 -2.84 -20.25
N ASP A 202 -3.93 -4.03 -19.67
CA ASP A 202 -2.77 -4.89 -19.86
C ASP A 202 -2.56 -5.23 -21.35
N GLN A 203 -1.32 -5.38 -21.82
CA GLN A 203 -1.05 -5.79 -23.21
C GLN A 203 -1.75 -7.11 -23.56
N GLU A 204 -2.02 -7.94 -22.55
CA GLU A 204 -2.76 -9.19 -22.67
C GLU A 204 -4.19 -9.03 -23.18
N ALA A 205 -4.83 -7.87 -23.01
CA ALA A 205 -6.20 -7.67 -23.48
C ALA A 205 -6.32 -7.05 -24.89
N LEU A 206 -5.20 -6.66 -25.53
CA LEU A 206 -5.21 -6.16 -26.91
C LEU A 206 -5.85 -7.12 -27.92
N PRO A 207 -5.48 -8.42 -27.94
CA PRO A 207 -6.06 -9.37 -28.90
C PRO A 207 -7.59 -9.47 -28.80
N GLU A 208 -8.14 -9.40 -27.59
CA GLU A 208 -9.59 -9.43 -27.37
C GLU A 208 -10.26 -8.17 -27.91
N ILE A 209 -9.64 -7.00 -27.74
CA ILE A 209 -10.17 -5.73 -28.26
C ILE A 209 -10.16 -5.73 -29.78
N GLU A 210 -9.06 -6.18 -30.41
CA GLU A 210 -8.96 -6.30 -31.87
C GLU A 210 -10.05 -7.23 -32.40
N ARG A 211 -10.26 -8.38 -31.75
CA ARG A 211 -11.32 -9.32 -32.09
C ARG A 211 -12.71 -8.68 -31.97
N ARG A 212 -12.97 -7.92 -30.91
CA ARG A 212 -14.25 -7.22 -30.70
C ARG A 212 -14.48 -6.12 -31.74
N LEU A 213 -13.46 -5.34 -32.05
CA LEU A 213 -13.51 -4.31 -33.10
C LEU A 213 -13.70 -4.92 -34.49
N ALA A 214 -13.07 -6.06 -34.79
CA ALA A 214 -13.26 -6.77 -36.05
C ALA A 214 -14.72 -7.23 -36.25
N VAL A 215 -15.36 -7.74 -35.18
CA VAL A 215 -16.79 -8.09 -35.19
C VAL A 215 -17.66 -6.84 -35.35
N LEU A 216 -17.28 -5.72 -34.73
CA LEU A 216 -17.99 -4.46 -34.85
C LEU A 216 -17.89 -3.89 -36.28
N GLY A 217 -16.71 -4.01 -36.92
CA GLY A 217 -16.40 -3.42 -38.21
C GLY A 217 -16.43 -1.90 -38.17
N ASP A 218 -16.99 -1.28 -39.21
CA ASP A 218 -17.07 0.18 -39.33
C ASP A 218 -18.18 0.80 -38.46
N ARG A 219 -19.04 -0.03 -37.85
CA ARG A 219 -20.14 0.44 -37.01
C ARG A 219 -19.62 1.25 -35.81
N ALA A 220 -20.32 2.33 -35.48
CA ALA A 220 -19.95 3.19 -34.36
C ALA A 220 -20.27 2.58 -32.99
N LEU A 221 -21.19 1.61 -32.92
CA LEU A 221 -21.72 1.04 -31.69
C LEU A 221 -22.07 -0.45 -31.86
N PRO A 222 -21.89 -1.28 -30.81
CA PRO A 222 -22.36 -2.66 -30.81
C PRO A 222 -23.89 -2.75 -30.91
N ASP A 223 -24.42 -3.86 -31.43
CA ASP A 223 -25.86 -4.02 -31.64
C ASP A 223 -26.65 -3.96 -30.33
N ARG A 224 -26.13 -4.62 -29.30
CA ARG A 224 -26.65 -4.57 -27.92
C ARG A 224 -25.77 -3.66 -27.07
N PRO A 225 -26.37 -2.80 -26.23
CA PRO A 225 -25.61 -1.92 -25.38
C PRO A 225 -24.88 -2.68 -24.26
N GLY A 226 -23.77 -2.10 -23.83
CA GLY A 226 -22.97 -2.57 -22.72
C GLY A 226 -22.09 -3.76 -23.09
N ASP A 227 -21.37 -3.76 -24.21
CA ASP A 227 -20.36 -4.82 -24.41
C ASP A 227 -19.33 -4.75 -23.27
N ASP A 228 -19.09 -5.87 -22.58
CA ASP A 228 -18.28 -5.89 -21.36
C ASP A 228 -16.86 -5.36 -21.58
N VAL A 229 -16.28 -5.58 -22.78
CA VAL A 229 -14.95 -5.10 -23.12
C VAL A 229 -14.99 -3.58 -23.27
N PHE A 230 -15.84 -3.03 -24.14
CA PHE A 230 -15.93 -1.58 -24.35
C PHE A 230 -16.33 -0.83 -23.09
N LEU A 231 -17.27 -1.37 -22.30
CA LEU A 231 -17.66 -0.77 -21.04
C LEU A 231 -16.51 -0.76 -20.03
N THR A 232 -15.69 -1.82 -19.96
CA THR A 232 -14.47 -1.81 -19.13
C THR A 232 -13.53 -0.67 -19.53
N LEU A 233 -13.34 -0.43 -20.84
CA LEU A 233 -12.47 0.66 -21.32
C LEU A 233 -13.01 2.04 -20.95
N ALA A 234 -14.32 2.23 -21.15
CA ALA A 234 -15.00 3.46 -20.79
C ALA A 234 -14.90 3.74 -19.28
N LEU A 235 -15.08 2.71 -18.45
CA LEU A 235 -15.01 2.81 -16.99
C LEU A 235 -13.61 3.17 -16.47
N SER A 236 -12.56 2.68 -17.13
CA SER A 236 -11.16 3.00 -16.77
C SER A 236 -10.65 4.32 -17.36
N TYR A 237 -11.45 5.02 -18.17
CA TYR A 237 -11.04 6.22 -18.88
C TYR A 237 -10.82 7.43 -17.95
N ILE A 238 -9.72 8.17 -18.18
CA ILE A 238 -9.38 9.46 -17.55
C ILE A 238 -9.00 10.45 -18.67
N GLU A 239 -9.83 11.48 -18.89
CA GLU A 239 -9.68 12.38 -20.04
C GLU A 239 -8.32 13.11 -20.08
N PRO A 240 -7.85 13.80 -19.03
CA PRO A 240 -6.57 14.51 -19.11
C PRO A 240 -5.33 13.64 -19.33
N SER A 241 -5.40 12.36 -18.95
CA SER A 241 -4.33 11.38 -19.13
C SER A 241 -4.31 10.83 -20.56
N HIS A 242 -5.48 10.61 -21.16
CA HIS A 242 -5.60 9.98 -22.48
C HIS A 242 -5.76 10.99 -23.63
N ARG A 243 -6.32 12.17 -23.34
CA ARG A 243 -6.48 13.33 -24.25
C ARG A 243 -7.20 13.00 -25.55
N LEU A 244 -8.35 12.32 -25.46
CA LEU A 244 -9.11 11.90 -26.65
C LEU A 244 -10.29 12.82 -26.97
N GLY A 245 -10.62 13.76 -26.09
CA GLY A 245 -11.72 14.70 -26.23
C GLY A 245 -13.09 14.01 -26.25
N LEU A 246 -13.24 12.91 -25.50
CA LEU A 246 -14.42 12.04 -25.57
C LEU A 246 -15.45 12.32 -24.48
N LEU A 247 -15.07 13.02 -23.41
CA LEU A 247 -15.99 13.43 -22.35
C LEU A 247 -16.44 14.88 -22.51
N ASP A 248 -17.76 15.07 -22.65
CA ASP A 248 -18.38 16.39 -22.66
C ASP A 248 -19.09 16.73 -21.33
N ARG A 249 -19.41 18.01 -21.13
CA ARG A 249 -20.07 18.48 -19.89
C ARG A 249 -21.43 17.80 -19.66
N PRO A 250 -22.32 17.62 -20.66
CA PRO A 250 -23.57 16.89 -20.48
C PRO A 250 -23.41 15.46 -19.98
N LEU A 251 -22.48 14.69 -20.56
CA LEU A 251 -22.20 13.31 -20.14
C LEU A 251 -21.64 13.28 -18.71
N CYS A 252 -20.69 14.16 -18.39
CA CYS A 252 -20.15 14.27 -17.03
C CYS A 252 -21.25 14.53 -15.99
N ARG A 253 -22.20 15.43 -16.26
CA ARG A 253 -23.34 15.70 -15.37
C ARG A 253 -24.25 14.48 -15.20
N ARG A 254 -24.51 13.73 -16.27
CA ARG A 254 -25.32 12.50 -16.19
C ARG A 254 -24.61 11.39 -15.44
N ILE A 255 -23.29 11.26 -15.58
CA ILE A 255 -22.46 10.35 -14.77
C ILE A 255 -22.58 10.71 -13.29
N VAL A 256 -22.43 11.99 -12.93
CA VAL A 256 -22.62 12.46 -11.55
C VAL A 256 -24.04 12.16 -11.04
N GLY A 257 -25.06 12.41 -11.88
CA GLY A 257 -26.46 12.14 -11.55
C GLY A 257 -26.77 10.66 -11.27
N ALA A 258 -25.96 9.72 -11.78
CA ALA A 258 -26.12 8.30 -11.53
C ALA A 258 -25.54 7.82 -10.18
N ARG A 259 -24.76 8.64 -9.46
CA ARG A 259 -24.11 8.28 -8.19
C ARG A 259 -25.10 7.81 -7.12
N GLY A 260 -26.13 8.61 -6.84
CA GLY A 260 -27.16 8.29 -5.85
C GLY A 260 -27.94 6.99 -6.15
N PRO A 261 -28.48 6.83 -7.38
CA PRO A 261 -29.11 5.60 -7.83
C PRO A 261 -28.20 4.37 -7.72
N LEU A 262 -26.92 4.50 -8.10
CA LEU A 262 -25.94 3.42 -7.96
C LEU A 262 -25.70 3.05 -6.50
N GLN A 263 -25.42 4.03 -5.63
CA GLN A 263 -25.22 3.78 -4.22
C GLN A 263 -26.45 3.15 -3.55
N THR A 264 -27.66 3.50 -4.01
CA THR A 264 -28.91 2.91 -3.52
C THR A 264 -29.09 1.46 -4.01
N ARG A 265 -28.77 1.17 -5.27
CA ARG A 265 -29.00 -0.17 -5.86
C ARG A 265 -27.94 -1.19 -5.44
N LEU A 266 -26.71 -0.75 -5.21
CA LEU A 266 -25.57 -1.62 -4.92
C LEU A 266 -25.51 -2.00 -3.44
N HIS A 267 -26.36 -2.96 -3.07
CA HIS A 267 -26.45 -3.55 -1.74
C HIS A 267 -26.51 -5.08 -1.81
N SER A 268 -25.70 -5.77 -1.01
CA SER A 268 -25.72 -7.22 -0.85
C SER A 268 -26.03 -7.60 0.61
N GLY A 269 -26.99 -8.50 0.82
CA GLY A 269 -27.37 -8.94 2.16
C GLY A 269 -27.81 -7.79 3.09
N GLY A 270 -28.43 -6.74 2.51
CA GLY A 270 -28.88 -5.55 3.25
C GLY A 270 -27.77 -4.57 3.66
N LYS A 271 -26.54 -4.74 3.18
CA LYS A 271 -25.41 -3.84 3.45
C LYS A 271 -24.97 -3.12 2.18
N PRO A 272 -24.49 -1.86 2.26
CA PRO A 272 -23.93 -1.17 1.10
C PRO A 272 -22.70 -1.89 0.57
N ASP A 273 -22.64 -2.08 -0.75
CA ASP A 273 -21.49 -2.69 -1.43
C ASP A 273 -20.39 -1.66 -1.77
N ILE A 274 -20.63 -0.39 -1.44
CA ILE A 274 -19.71 0.74 -1.61
C ILE A 274 -19.59 1.46 -0.28
N ALA A 275 -18.37 1.74 0.16
CA ALA A 275 -18.11 2.71 1.23
C ALA A 275 -18.05 4.11 0.59
N PRO A 276 -19.10 4.95 0.71
CA PRO A 276 -19.17 6.23 0.01
C PRO A 276 -18.08 7.19 0.47
N PHE A 277 -17.70 8.12 -0.41
CA PHE A 277 -16.85 9.24 -0.02
C PHE A 277 -17.65 10.29 0.75
N ASP A 278 -17.10 10.72 1.88
CA ASP A 278 -17.68 11.73 2.76
C ASP A 278 -16.55 12.61 3.33
N PRO A 279 -16.58 13.94 3.08
CA PRO A 279 -15.52 14.85 3.53
C PRO A 279 -15.43 14.96 5.06
N GLY A 280 -16.50 14.62 5.79
CA GLY A 280 -16.58 14.62 7.24
C GLY A 280 -16.17 13.30 7.90
N ARG A 281 -15.82 12.27 7.13
CA ARG A 281 -15.54 10.92 7.64
C ARG A 281 -14.24 10.33 7.09
N ILE A 282 -13.71 9.34 7.80
CA ILE A 282 -12.64 8.48 7.32
C ILE A 282 -13.24 7.29 6.58
N ASN A 283 -12.87 7.14 5.32
CA ASN A 283 -13.16 5.93 4.58
C ASN A 283 -12.16 4.84 5.01
N MET A 284 -12.62 3.86 5.79
CA MET A 284 -11.78 2.79 6.34
C MET A 284 -11.18 1.85 5.27
N ARG A 285 -11.66 1.93 4.02
CA ARG A 285 -11.14 1.14 2.89
C ARG A 285 -10.12 1.92 2.05
N SER A 286 -10.04 3.22 2.23
CA SER A 286 -9.04 4.08 1.61
C SER A 286 -7.74 4.09 2.43
N SER A 287 -6.63 4.37 1.74
CA SER A 287 -5.34 4.59 2.38
C SER A 287 -5.35 5.84 3.28
N MET A 288 -4.33 6.01 4.13
CA MET A 288 -4.16 7.26 4.89
C MET A 288 -3.95 8.45 3.96
N LEU A 289 -3.17 8.27 2.89
CA LEU A 289 -2.96 9.29 1.88
C LEU A 289 -4.26 9.69 1.18
N ASP A 290 -5.04 8.72 0.68
CA ASP A 290 -6.33 9.01 0.02
C ASP A 290 -7.29 9.73 0.97
N ASN A 291 -7.30 9.37 2.26
CA ASN A 291 -8.09 10.07 3.26
C ASN A 291 -7.57 11.47 3.55
N LEU A 292 -6.26 11.73 3.49
CA LEU A 292 -5.69 13.07 3.69
C LEU A 292 -5.94 13.97 2.48
N LEU A 293 -5.77 13.44 1.27
CA LEU A 293 -5.98 14.16 0.02
C LEU A 293 -7.45 14.42 -0.27
N PHE A 294 -8.30 13.41 -0.06
CA PHE A 294 -9.72 13.41 -0.43
C PHE A 294 -9.96 13.90 -1.86
N GLY A 295 -9.18 13.35 -2.80
CA GLY A 295 -9.16 13.77 -4.19
C GLY A 295 -8.13 12.97 -4.98
N ARG A 296 -7.94 13.34 -6.25
CA ARG A 296 -6.96 12.73 -7.15
C ARG A 296 -5.88 13.73 -7.51
N ILE A 297 -4.63 13.27 -7.47
CA ILE A 297 -3.46 14.07 -7.82
C ILE A 297 -3.45 14.33 -9.32
N ASP A 298 -3.14 15.56 -9.72
CA ASP A 298 -2.86 15.89 -11.10
C ASP A 298 -1.42 15.49 -11.47
N THR A 299 -1.27 14.29 -12.03
CA THR A 299 0.03 13.77 -12.48
C THR A 299 0.55 14.42 -13.78
N THR A 300 -0.23 15.33 -14.40
CA THR A 300 0.22 16.03 -15.62
C THR A 300 1.11 17.23 -15.33
N GLN A 301 1.15 17.68 -14.08
CA GLN A 301 2.02 18.76 -13.64
C GLN A 301 3.41 18.24 -13.27
N MET A 302 4.46 18.97 -13.67
CA MET A 302 5.83 18.63 -13.28
C MET A 302 5.97 18.70 -11.75
N ASN A 303 6.64 17.72 -11.17
CA ASN A 303 6.91 17.61 -9.73
C ASN A 303 5.67 17.54 -8.83
N ALA A 304 4.46 17.30 -9.37
CA ALA A 304 3.23 17.26 -8.58
C ALA A 304 3.32 16.28 -7.40
N GLU A 305 3.93 15.12 -7.60
CA GLU A 305 4.12 14.11 -6.56
C GLU A 305 5.08 14.55 -5.44
N VAL A 306 6.13 15.29 -5.77
CA VAL A 306 7.08 15.80 -4.77
C VAL A 306 6.42 16.92 -3.98
N ASP A 307 5.80 17.87 -4.67
CA ASP A 307 5.07 18.98 -4.06
C ASP A 307 3.96 18.50 -3.13
N ILE A 308 3.17 17.50 -3.55
CA ILE A 308 2.09 16.98 -2.71
C ILE A 308 2.64 16.22 -1.50
N GLN A 309 3.75 15.49 -1.64
CA GLN A 309 4.40 14.82 -0.51
C GLN A 309 4.86 15.83 0.55
N GLU A 310 5.43 16.96 0.13
CA GLU A 310 5.83 18.04 1.06
C GLU A 310 4.63 18.60 1.82
N HIS A 311 3.53 18.92 1.12
CA HIS A 311 2.33 19.46 1.77
C HIS A 311 1.64 18.45 2.68
N VAL A 312 1.55 17.19 2.26
CA VAL A 312 1.01 16.10 3.07
C VAL A 312 1.85 15.92 4.33
N ARG A 313 3.18 15.89 4.22
CA ARG A 313 4.08 15.80 5.37
C ARG A 313 3.95 17.00 6.30
N ALA A 314 3.85 18.21 5.76
CA ALA A 314 3.62 19.40 6.57
C ALA A 314 2.30 19.34 7.35
N ALA A 315 1.22 18.88 6.72
CA ALA A 315 -0.08 18.70 7.38
C ALA A 315 -0.02 17.59 8.44
N VAL A 316 0.58 16.44 8.12
CA VAL A 316 0.78 15.32 9.05
C VAL A 316 1.55 15.76 10.29
N ARG A 317 2.65 16.50 10.11
CA ARG A 317 3.44 17.06 11.21
C ARG A 317 2.66 18.07 12.04
N HIS A 318 1.92 18.98 11.40
CA HIS A 318 1.12 20.01 12.08
C HIS A 318 0.07 19.41 13.03
N PHE A 319 -0.49 18.25 12.69
CA PHE A 319 -1.46 17.53 13.52
C PHE A 319 -0.84 16.39 14.36
N GLY A 320 0.49 16.29 14.43
CA GLY A 320 1.19 15.27 15.23
C GLY A 320 0.91 13.84 14.78
N LEU A 321 0.67 13.63 13.48
CA LEU A 321 0.27 12.33 12.91
C LEU A 321 1.46 11.45 12.48
N GLU A 322 2.70 11.93 12.55
CA GLU A 322 3.87 11.20 12.03
C GLU A 322 4.08 9.85 12.69
N GLY A 323 3.96 9.77 14.02
CA GLY A 323 4.04 8.51 14.75
C GLY A 323 2.92 7.55 14.36
N ASP A 324 1.68 8.06 14.28
CA ASP A 324 0.52 7.26 13.90
C ASP A 324 0.67 6.67 12.49
N VAL A 325 1.09 7.49 11.51
CA VAL A 325 1.35 7.06 10.13
C VAL A 325 2.42 5.97 10.11
N ARG A 326 3.56 6.19 10.75
CA ARG A 326 4.66 5.22 10.78
C ARG A 326 4.26 3.88 11.42
N VAL A 327 3.46 3.89 12.49
CA VAL A 327 2.91 2.67 13.09
C VAL A 327 2.02 1.92 12.10
N ARG A 328 1.19 2.61 11.30
CA ARG A 328 0.42 1.95 10.22
C ARG A 328 1.34 1.35 9.14
N GLY A 329 2.56 1.86 8.98
CA GLY A 329 3.57 1.31 8.07
C GLY A 329 3.97 -0.13 8.41
N LEU A 330 3.89 -0.54 9.68
CA LEU A 330 4.15 -1.92 10.11
C LEU A 330 3.11 -2.92 9.54
N ASP A 331 1.92 -2.45 9.16
CA ASP A 331 0.88 -3.27 8.52
C ASP A 331 1.11 -3.48 7.01
N TYR A 332 2.13 -2.84 6.41
CA TYR A 332 2.38 -2.93 4.97
C TYR A 332 2.61 -4.36 4.50
N GLY A 333 1.90 -4.74 3.44
CA GLY A 333 1.98 -6.06 2.85
C GLY A 333 3.26 -6.23 2.04
N VAL A 334 4.19 -7.05 2.52
CA VAL A 334 5.49 -7.28 1.88
C VAL A 334 5.48 -8.40 0.82
N GLY A 335 4.30 -9.03 0.63
CA GLY A 335 4.12 -10.16 -0.27
C GLY A 335 4.83 -11.43 0.21
N ASN A 336 4.59 -12.54 -0.49
CA ASN A 336 5.23 -13.83 -0.18
C ASN A 336 6.76 -13.68 -0.22
N ARG A 337 7.43 -14.15 0.84
CA ARG A 337 8.88 -14.03 1.02
C ARG A 337 9.44 -12.60 0.87
N GLY A 338 8.61 -11.56 0.96
CA GLY A 338 9.11 -10.18 1.01
C GLY A 338 9.45 -9.61 -0.36
N ARG A 339 8.93 -10.23 -1.42
CA ARG A 339 9.17 -9.85 -2.82
C ARG A 339 8.82 -8.41 -3.18
N LEU A 340 8.07 -7.71 -2.33
CA LEU A 340 7.69 -6.30 -2.53
C LEU A 340 8.63 -5.32 -1.80
N LEU A 341 9.69 -5.83 -1.16
CA LEU A 341 10.70 -5.03 -0.47
C LEU A 341 11.99 -4.99 -1.29
N THR A 342 12.73 -3.89 -1.17
CA THR A 342 14.10 -3.80 -1.68
C THR A 342 15.04 -4.65 -0.82
N VAL A 343 16.23 -4.96 -1.35
CA VAL A 343 17.25 -5.73 -0.61
C VAL A 343 17.64 -5.03 0.69
N ARG A 344 17.83 -3.70 0.67
CA ARG A 344 18.10 -2.86 1.86
C ARG A 344 16.99 -3.00 2.92
N GLN A 345 15.73 -2.93 2.51
CA GLN A 345 14.59 -3.06 3.44
C GLN A 345 14.48 -4.47 4.02
N GLN A 346 14.74 -5.51 3.21
CA GLN A 346 14.79 -6.88 3.69
C GLN A 346 15.89 -7.06 4.74
N ALA A 347 17.11 -6.60 4.47
CA ALA A 347 18.24 -6.65 5.39
C ALA A 347 17.92 -5.93 6.72
N SER A 348 17.36 -4.72 6.64
CA SER A 348 16.99 -3.93 7.83
C SER A 348 15.92 -4.64 8.68
N ILE A 349 14.89 -5.22 8.05
CA ILE A 349 13.85 -5.99 8.74
C ILE A 349 14.42 -7.27 9.37
N GLU A 350 15.37 -7.93 8.71
CA GLU A 350 16.00 -9.15 9.21
C GLU A 350 16.91 -8.88 10.41
N LEU A 351 17.71 -7.81 10.36
CA LEU A 351 18.54 -7.34 11.46
C LEU A 351 17.71 -7.00 12.69
N ALA A 352 16.69 -6.16 12.51
CA ALA A 352 15.81 -5.77 13.61
C ALA A 352 15.10 -6.98 14.24
N ARG A 353 14.69 -7.96 13.42
CA ARG A 353 14.10 -9.22 13.91
C ARG A 353 15.11 -10.03 14.72
N ALA A 354 16.38 -10.06 14.30
CA ALA A 354 17.44 -10.75 15.02
C ALA A 354 17.69 -10.09 16.39
N VAL A 355 17.82 -8.77 16.42
CA VAL A 355 18.02 -7.99 17.66
C VAL A 355 16.82 -8.08 18.60
N LEU A 356 15.58 -8.07 18.07
CA LEU A 356 14.38 -8.14 18.89
C LEU A 356 14.30 -9.44 19.72
N ARG A 357 15.01 -10.50 19.31
CA ARG A 357 15.13 -11.76 20.06
C ARG A 357 16.07 -11.69 21.26
N GLN A 358 16.77 -10.58 21.49
CA GLN A 358 17.76 -10.43 22.55
C GLN A 358 18.83 -11.54 22.53
N PRO A 359 19.54 -11.74 21.40
CA PRO A 359 20.55 -12.78 21.34
C PRO A 359 21.80 -12.38 22.14
N ASP A 360 22.42 -13.33 22.83
CA ASP A 360 23.72 -13.10 23.48
C ASP A 360 24.82 -12.84 22.43
N LEU A 361 24.78 -13.59 21.33
CA LEU A 361 25.68 -13.46 20.18
C LEU A 361 24.89 -13.22 18.89
N LEU A 362 25.15 -12.11 18.21
CA LEU A 362 24.64 -11.83 16.88
C LEU A 362 25.76 -12.00 15.85
N VAL A 363 25.56 -12.89 14.86
CA VAL A 363 26.48 -13.08 13.74
C VAL A 363 25.87 -12.49 12.47
N LEU A 364 26.57 -11.53 11.87
CA LEU A 364 26.21 -10.93 10.60
C LEU A 364 27.14 -11.44 9.51
N ASP A 365 26.59 -12.17 8.55
CA ASP A 365 27.32 -12.62 7.37
C ASP A 365 26.81 -11.91 6.13
N GLY A 366 27.62 -11.00 5.59
CA GLY A 366 27.32 -10.30 4.36
C GLY A 366 26.03 -9.46 4.36
N THR A 367 25.44 -9.16 5.51
CA THR A 367 24.20 -8.36 5.59
C THR A 367 24.48 -6.85 5.47
N LEU A 368 25.61 -6.38 6.03
CA LEU A 368 25.96 -4.96 6.04
C LEU A 368 26.15 -4.38 4.64
N ARG A 369 26.68 -5.16 3.68
CA ARG A 369 26.89 -4.76 2.27
C ARG A 369 25.63 -4.25 1.55
N HIS A 370 24.44 -4.51 2.11
CA HIS A 370 23.16 -4.10 1.55
C HIS A 370 22.62 -2.80 2.15
N LEU A 371 23.34 -2.21 3.10
CA LEU A 371 22.96 -1.03 3.86
C LEU A 371 23.92 0.10 3.51
N GLU A 372 23.39 1.32 3.42
CA GLU A 372 24.18 2.49 3.00
C GLU A 372 25.01 3.05 4.17
N ASP A 373 24.48 3.02 5.39
CA ASP A 373 25.13 3.51 6.60
C ASP A 373 25.51 2.35 7.53
N CYS A 374 26.61 1.66 7.21
CA CYS A 374 27.09 0.53 8.01
C CYS A 374 27.45 0.94 9.44
N ALA A 375 28.02 2.15 9.63
CA ALA A 375 28.44 2.64 10.94
C ALA A 375 27.23 2.90 11.85
N GLY A 376 26.24 3.65 11.36
CA GLY A 376 25.00 3.90 12.09
C GLY A 376 24.20 2.63 12.35
N VAL A 377 24.26 1.64 11.45
CA VAL A 377 23.67 0.32 11.70
C VAL A 377 24.39 -0.41 12.83
N ILE A 378 25.72 -0.50 12.80
CA ILE A 378 26.48 -1.14 13.89
C ILE A 378 26.18 -0.45 15.22
N GLU A 379 26.17 0.87 15.26
CA GLU A 379 25.78 1.65 16.44
C GLU A 379 24.34 1.31 16.88
N ALA A 380 23.38 1.26 15.97
CA ALA A 380 21.99 0.89 16.25
C ALA A 380 21.84 -0.53 16.80
N LEU A 381 22.67 -1.47 16.34
CA LEU A 381 22.66 -2.86 16.81
C LEU A 381 23.34 -3.02 18.17
N THR A 382 24.35 -2.21 18.47
CA THR A 382 25.20 -2.33 19.67
C THR A 382 24.83 -1.40 20.81
N SER A 383 23.92 -0.43 20.57
CA SER A 383 23.42 0.47 21.60
C SER A 383 21.99 0.16 22.01
N GLY A 384 21.67 0.48 23.27
CA GLY A 384 20.33 0.35 23.82
C GLY A 384 20.00 -1.02 24.44
N PRO A 385 18.76 -1.20 24.93
CA PRO A 385 18.39 -2.32 25.81
C PRO A 385 18.28 -3.68 25.10
N LEU A 386 18.53 -3.74 23.78
CA LEU A 386 18.49 -4.97 22.99
C LEU A 386 19.81 -5.30 22.33
N ALA A 387 20.85 -4.54 22.65
CA ALA A 387 22.17 -4.84 22.14
C ALA A 387 22.58 -6.26 22.58
N PRO A 388 23.11 -7.08 21.65
CA PRO A 388 23.66 -8.37 22.01
C PRO A 388 24.91 -8.17 22.87
N GLU A 389 25.27 -9.16 23.68
CA GLU A 389 26.53 -9.15 24.42
C GLU A 389 27.74 -9.16 23.47
N SER A 390 27.60 -9.81 22.32
CA SER A 390 28.64 -9.90 21.30
C SER A 390 28.07 -9.75 19.89
N LEU A 391 28.76 -8.96 19.06
CA LEU A 391 28.49 -8.81 17.63
C LEU A 391 29.69 -9.33 16.84
N LEU A 392 29.47 -10.34 16.01
CA LEU A 392 30.44 -10.84 15.05
C LEU A 392 29.99 -10.44 13.64
N VAL A 393 30.87 -9.78 12.89
CA VAL A 393 30.59 -9.39 11.50
C VAL A 393 31.60 -10.07 10.59
N VAL A 394 31.09 -10.80 9.61
CA VAL A 394 31.86 -11.40 8.52
C VAL A 394 31.75 -10.48 7.31
N THR A 395 32.89 -9.92 6.91
CA THR A 395 33.01 -9.01 5.77
C THR A 395 34.25 -9.35 4.94
N ASP A 396 34.18 -9.05 3.64
CA ASP A 396 35.27 -9.14 2.68
C ASP A 396 35.94 -7.79 2.40
N THR A 397 35.48 -6.70 3.04
CA THR A 397 36.02 -5.35 2.83
C THR A 397 36.76 -4.83 4.07
N ALA A 398 37.92 -4.21 3.85
CA ALA A 398 38.69 -3.59 4.93
C ALA A 398 37.96 -2.36 5.51
N GLU A 399 37.14 -1.68 4.71
CA GLU A 399 36.35 -0.51 5.13
C GLU A 399 35.28 -0.90 6.16
N GLU A 400 34.51 -1.97 5.93
CA GLU A 400 33.54 -2.46 6.91
C GLU A 400 34.23 -3.02 8.15
N ALA A 401 35.36 -3.73 7.99
CA ALA A 401 36.14 -4.24 9.12
C ALA A 401 36.69 -3.11 10.01
N ALA A 402 37.05 -1.97 9.41
CA ALA A 402 37.54 -0.79 10.13
C ALA A 402 36.49 -0.13 11.04
N LEU A 403 35.20 -0.43 10.85
CA LEU A 403 34.12 0.06 11.72
C LEU A 403 34.09 -0.65 13.07
N LEU A 404 34.80 -1.78 13.22
CA LEU A 404 34.78 -2.60 14.42
C LEU A 404 36.10 -2.48 15.20
N PRO A 405 36.05 -2.50 16.55
CA PRO A 405 37.22 -2.29 17.39
C PRO A 405 38.21 -3.47 17.36
N VAL A 406 37.73 -4.67 17.00
CA VAL A 406 38.52 -5.90 16.91
C VAL A 406 38.34 -6.49 15.51
N GLN A 407 39.46 -6.72 14.84
CA GLN A 407 39.49 -7.29 13.49
C GLN A 407 40.27 -8.60 13.52
N VAL A 408 39.67 -9.65 12.97
CA VAL A 408 40.28 -10.98 12.85
C VAL A 408 40.36 -11.33 11.37
N THR A 409 41.57 -11.43 10.84
CA THR A 409 41.84 -11.81 9.45
C THR A 409 42.27 -13.27 9.40
N VAL A 410 41.53 -14.08 8.64
CA VAL A 410 41.87 -15.49 8.40
C VAL A 410 42.39 -15.64 6.97
N GLU A 411 43.66 -15.98 6.82
CA GLU A 411 44.27 -16.21 5.51
C GLU A 411 43.84 -17.55 4.90
N ARG A 412 44.02 -17.69 3.57
CA ARG A 412 43.83 -18.98 2.87
C ARG A 412 44.72 -20.11 3.41
N SER A 413 45.85 -19.75 4.02
CA SER A 413 46.78 -20.67 4.69
C SER A 413 46.21 -21.24 6.00
N GLY A 414 45.13 -20.66 6.52
CA GLY A 414 44.61 -20.90 7.86
C GLY A 414 45.29 -20.05 8.94
N ALA A 415 46.26 -19.20 8.59
CA ALA A 415 46.86 -18.26 9.53
C ALA A 415 45.84 -17.22 10.00
N VAL A 416 45.89 -16.85 11.27
CA VAL A 416 44.96 -15.90 11.91
C VAL A 416 45.74 -14.70 12.43
N HIS A 417 45.33 -13.51 12.02
CA HIS A 417 45.88 -12.24 12.48
C HIS A 417 44.80 -11.45 13.22
N ILE A 418 45.13 -10.91 14.39
CA ILE A 418 44.21 -10.11 15.19
C ILE A 418 44.76 -8.69 15.28
N ALA A 419 43.98 -7.71 14.84
CA ALA A 419 44.25 -6.30 15.03
C ALA A 419 43.20 -5.71 15.99
N GLN A 420 43.66 -5.00 17.01
CA GLN A 420 42.79 -4.27 17.95
C GLN A 420 43.09 -2.78 17.86
N ALA A 421 42.04 -1.96 17.79
CA ALA A 421 42.20 -0.51 17.96
C ALA A 421 42.75 -0.20 19.35
N SER A 422 43.76 0.66 19.44
CA SER A 422 44.42 1.03 20.69
C SER A 422 43.60 2.06 21.49
N SER A 423 42.51 1.61 22.14
CA SER A 423 41.78 2.19 23.30
C SER A 423 40.26 2.05 23.14
N PRO A 424 39.51 1.85 24.24
CA PRO A 424 38.06 1.86 24.19
C PRO A 424 37.58 3.29 23.93
N VAL A 425 36.83 3.50 22.85
CA VAL A 425 35.98 4.68 22.75
C VAL A 425 34.90 4.49 23.81
N VAL A 426 35.07 5.16 24.95
CA VAL A 426 33.99 5.34 25.92
C VAL A 426 32.98 6.28 25.25
N LEU A 427 31.96 5.70 24.62
CA LEU A 427 30.76 6.43 24.24
C LEU A 427 29.89 6.53 25.50
N ALA A 428 29.75 7.76 26.02
CA ALA A 428 28.96 8.10 27.19
C ALA A 428 27.48 8.29 26.84
#